data_AF-A0A133VLJ4-F1
#
_entry.id   AF-A0A133VLJ4-F1
#
_cell.length_a   1.000
_cell.length_b   1.000
_cell.length_c   1.000
_cell.angle_alpha   90.00
_cell.angle_beta   90.00
_cell.angle_gamma   90.00
#
_symmetry.space_group_name_H-M   'P 1'
#
loop_
_entity.id
_entity.type
_entity.pdbx_description
1 polymer ?
#
loop_
_entity_poly.entity_id
_entity_poly.type
_entity_poly.pdbx_seq_one_letter_code
_entity_poly.pdbx_strand_id
1 'polypeptide(L)'
;MNELSIYYSHPMKFYNSPIEDKAVELIRSCFENPEIVNPCNYSSKDMDFYCELVEDCDVLVFQELADGVLSSGVWKEIEKAFEIDNSVYLLDVENGEITKICSLETFDCLNVTETRLAYILGKDRVNEALKDGE
;
A
#
# COMPACT_ATOMS: atom_id res chain seq x y z
N MET A 1 -18.18 -11.33 -18.11
CA MET A 1 -16.83 -10.80 -17.91
C MET A 1 -16.68 -10.73 -16.40
N ASN A 2 -15.64 -11.36 -15.84
CA ASN A 2 -15.36 -11.18 -14.42
C ASN A 2 -14.84 -9.75 -14.24
N GLU A 3 -15.32 -9.06 -13.20
CA GLU A 3 -14.76 -7.77 -12.80
C GLU A 3 -13.34 -8.01 -12.26
N LEU A 4 -12.40 -7.12 -12.57
CA LEU A 4 -11.03 -7.22 -12.08
C LEU A 4 -11.01 -6.79 -10.61
N SER A 5 -10.61 -7.68 -9.70
CA SER A 5 -10.49 -7.33 -8.27
C SER A 5 -9.12 -6.75 -7.96
N ILE A 6 -9.09 -5.57 -7.34
CA ILE A 6 -7.88 -4.84 -7.01
C ILE A 6 -7.81 -4.60 -5.50
N TYR A 7 -6.80 -5.16 -4.85
CA TYR A 7 -6.46 -4.80 -3.48
C TYR A 7 -5.68 -3.48 -3.47
N TYR A 8 -6.23 -2.45 -2.82
CA TYR A 8 -5.52 -1.18 -2.65
C TYR A 8 -4.78 -1.18 -1.32
N SER A 9 -3.49 -1.50 -1.34
CA SER A 9 -2.62 -1.52 -0.16
C SER A 9 -2.07 -0.12 0.12
N HIS A 10 -2.45 0.48 1.26
CA HIS A 10 -1.91 1.80 1.62
C HIS A 10 -1.82 2.00 3.14
N PRO A 11 -0.90 2.87 3.60
CA PRO A 11 -0.76 3.17 5.01
C PRO A 11 -2.05 3.70 5.65
N MET A 12 -2.31 3.27 6.88
CA MET A 12 -3.49 3.69 7.66
C MET A 12 -3.61 5.21 7.82
N LYS A 13 -2.50 5.93 7.74
CA LYS A 13 -2.47 7.40 7.79
C LYS A 13 -3.32 8.06 6.68
N PHE A 14 -3.54 7.37 5.56
CA PHE A 14 -4.32 7.88 4.45
C PHE A 14 -5.81 7.50 4.52
N TYR A 15 -6.24 6.71 5.51
CA TYR A 15 -7.63 6.26 5.58
C TYR A 15 -8.60 7.43 5.80
N ASN A 16 -9.71 7.41 5.08
CA ASN A 16 -10.77 8.43 5.08
C ASN A 16 -10.24 9.83 4.80
N SER A 17 -9.32 9.96 3.84
CA SER A 17 -8.68 11.23 3.52
C SER A 17 -8.77 11.59 2.03
N PRO A 18 -8.63 12.88 1.66
CA PRO A 18 -8.70 13.29 0.26
C PRO A 18 -7.65 12.63 -0.65
N ILE A 19 -6.52 12.18 -0.10
CA ILE A 19 -5.50 11.47 -0.88
C ILE A 19 -5.95 10.04 -1.21
N GLU A 20 -6.70 9.38 -0.33
CA GLU A 20 -7.30 8.06 -0.59
C GLU A 20 -8.42 8.18 -1.63
N ASP A 21 -9.28 9.19 -1.54
CA ASP A 21 -10.31 9.44 -2.55
C ASP A 21 -9.69 9.60 -3.94
N LYS A 22 -8.66 10.44 -4.05
CA LYS A 22 -7.91 10.65 -5.30
C LYS A 22 -7.26 9.36 -5.79
N ALA A 23 -6.68 8.56 -4.89
CA ALA A 23 -6.07 7.29 -5.25
C ALA A 23 -7.08 6.29 -5.83
N VAL A 24 -8.24 6.15 -5.20
CA VAL A 24 -9.33 5.29 -5.68
C VAL A 24 -9.84 5.75 -7.04
N GLU A 25 -9.97 7.07 -7.27
CA GLU A 25 -10.33 7.62 -8.58
C GLU A 25 -9.28 7.29 -9.65
N LEU A 26 -7.99 7.43 -9.33
CA LEU A 26 -6.91 7.09 -10.26
C LEU A 26 -6.93 5.60 -10.63
N ILE A 27 -7.07 4.70 -9.65
CA ILE A 27 -7.20 3.25 -9.89
C ILE A 27 -8.40 2.97 -10.81
N ARG A 28 -9.57 3.56 -10.54
CA ARG A 28 -10.76 3.41 -11.40
C ARG A 28 -10.56 3.93 -12.82
N SER A 29 -9.71 4.93 -13.00
CA SER A 29 -9.42 5.49 -14.33
C SER A 29 -8.41 4.67 -15.14
N CYS A 30 -7.54 3.91 -14.46
CA CYS A 30 -6.48 3.11 -15.09
C CYS A 30 -6.92 1.69 -15.44
N PHE A 31 -7.86 1.11 -14.71
CA PHE A 31 -8.32 -0.27 -14.91
C PHE A 31 -9.75 -0.31 -15.45
N GLU A 32 -10.08 -1.31 -16.27
CA GLU A 32 -11.41 -1.46 -16.86
C GLU A 32 -12.37 -2.09 -15.84
N ASN A 33 -13.33 -1.28 -15.35
CA ASN A 33 -14.38 -1.70 -14.38
C ASN A 33 -13.84 -2.47 -13.15
N PRO A 34 -12.93 -1.89 -12.35
CA PRO A 34 -12.34 -2.60 -11.22
C PRO A 34 -13.27 -2.65 -10.01
N GLU A 35 -13.29 -3.80 -9.34
CA GLU A 35 -13.76 -3.92 -7.97
C GLU A 35 -12.59 -3.63 -7.02
N ILE A 36 -12.66 -2.54 -6.24
CA ILE A 36 -11.58 -2.15 -5.35
C ILE A 36 -11.86 -2.67 -3.93
N VAL A 37 -11.01 -3.58 -3.47
CA VAL A 37 -10.95 -4.03 -2.08
C VAL A 37 -10.04 -3.07 -1.31
N ASN A 38 -10.65 -2.20 -0.50
CA ASN A 38 -9.93 -1.23 0.33
C ASN A 38 -9.87 -1.71 1.80
N PRO A 39 -8.66 -1.89 2.38
CA PRO A 39 -8.49 -2.32 3.78
C PRO A 39 -9.13 -1.39 4.81
N CYS A 40 -9.34 -0.10 4.49
CA CYS A 40 -10.01 0.85 5.39
C CYS A 40 -11.48 0.49 5.69
N ASN A 41 -12.10 -0.34 4.86
CA ASN A 41 -13.47 -0.85 5.05
C ASN A 41 -13.54 -2.01 6.05
N TYR A 42 -12.39 -2.52 6.50
CA TYR A 42 -12.30 -3.67 7.40
C TYR A 42 -11.68 -3.27 8.74
N SER A 43 -12.07 -3.97 9.81
CA SER A 43 -11.57 -3.72 11.16
C SER A 43 -10.97 -4.98 11.79
N SER A 44 -9.93 -5.51 11.17
CA SER A 44 -9.15 -6.61 11.74
C SER A 44 -7.89 -6.07 12.43
N LYS A 45 -7.45 -6.75 13.49
CA LYS A 45 -6.11 -6.54 14.08
C LYS A 45 -5.11 -7.60 13.61
N ASP A 46 -5.60 -8.57 12.86
CA ASP A 46 -4.83 -9.69 12.35
C ASP A 46 -4.32 -9.35 10.94
N MET A 47 -3.01 -9.44 10.74
CA MET A 47 -2.43 -9.22 9.41
C MET A 47 -2.74 -10.38 8.47
N ASP A 48 -2.96 -11.58 8.99
CA ASP A 48 -3.26 -12.74 8.14
C ASP A 48 -4.59 -12.54 7.41
N PHE A 49 -5.57 -11.89 8.05
CA PHE A 49 -6.82 -11.48 7.40
C PHE A 49 -6.59 -10.56 6.18
N TYR A 50 -5.67 -9.60 6.28
CA TYR A 50 -5.39 -8.70 5.16
C TYR A 50 -4.60 -9.41 4.05
N CYS A 51 -3.72 -10.34 4.41
CA CYS A 51 -3.07 -11.22 3.44
C CYS A 51 -4.09 -12.11 2.70
N GLU A 52 -5.10 -12.65 3.37
CA GLU A 52 -6.20 -13.41 2.74
C GLU A 52 -6.99 -12.53 1.75
N LEU A 53 -7.25 -11.26 2.07
CA LEU A 53 -7.88 -10.33 1.12
C LEU A 53 -7.01 -10.09 -0.12
N VAL A 54 -5.69 -10.09 0.01
CA VAL A 54 -4.76 -10.01 -1.13
C VAL A 54 -4.86 -11.27 -1.99
N GLU A 55 -4.93 -12.45 -1.37
CA GLU A 55 -5.07 -13.74 -2.07
C GLU A 55 -6.37 -13.84 -2.89
N ASP A 56 -7.44 -13.17 -2.44
CA ASP A 56 -8.73 -13.12 -3.14
C ASP A 56 -8.77 -12.08 -4.29
N CYS A 57 -7.72 -11.26 -4.45
CA CYS A 57 -7.65 -10.22 -5.49
C CYS A 57 -6.79 -10.63 -6.69
N ASP A 58 -7.10 -10.12 -7.89
CA ASP A 58 -6.31 -10.36 -9.11
C ASP A 58 -5.03 -9.49 -9.16
N VAL A 59 -5.10 -8.28 -8.59
CA VAL A 59 -4.06 -7.26 -8.66
C VAL A 59 -3.90 -6.58 -7.31
N LEU A 60 -2.67 -6.24 -6.95
CA LEU A 60 -2.37 -5.37 -5.83
C LEU A 60 -1.84 -4.02 -6.36
N VAL A 61 -2.49 -2.93 -5.98
CA VAL A 61 -1.99 -1.57 -6.18
C VAL A 61 -1.59 -1.03 -4.81
N PHE A 62 -0.37 -0.55 -4.66
CA PHE A 62 0.10 0.01 -3.39
C PHE A 62 0.48 1.49 -3.48
N GLN A 63 0.37 2.17 -2.34
CA GLN A 63 0.89 3.52 -2.15
C GLN A 63 1.92 3.54 -1.02
N GLU A 64 3.01 4.27 -1.23
CA GLU A 64 4.07 4.42 -0.24
C GLU A 64 3.69 5.34 0.91
N LEU A 65 4.31 5.15 2.07
CA LEU A 65 4.16 6.07 3.20
C LEU A 65 4.92 7.39 2.97
N ALA A 66 6.10 7.27 2.38
CA ALA A 66 6.94 8.34 1.87
C ALA A 66 7.71 7.81 0.64
N ASP A 67 8.35 8.69 -0.12
CA ASP A 67 9.15 8.29 -1.29
C ASP A 67 10.17 7.19 -0.92
N GLY A 68 10.02 6.01 -1.53
CA GLY A 68 10.82 4.81 -1.28
C GLY A 68 10.51 4.05 0.02
N VAL A 69 9.54 4.48 0.84
CA VAL A 69 9.33 3.96 2.21
C VAL A 69 7.96 3.33 2.37
N LEU A 70 7.95 2.05 2.74
CA LEU A 70 6.75 1.26 3.01
C LEU A 70 6.51 1.07 4.50
N SER A 71 5.23 1.05 4.88
CA SER A 71 4.83 0.61 6.21
C SER A 71 4.91 -0.91 6.33
N SER A 72 5.12 -1.42 7.56
CA SER A 72 5.16 -2.87 7.82
C SER A 72 3.94 -3.65 7.31
N GLY A 73 2.74 -3.06 7.33
CA GLY A 73 1.53 -3.71 6.80
C GLY A 73 1.56 -3.84 5.29
N VAL A 74 1.77 -2.72 4.60
CA VAL A 74 1.88 -2.64 3.12
C VAL A 74 2.97 -3.58 2.59
N TRP A 75 4.14 -3.62 3.24
CA TRP A 75 5.21 -4.53 2.85
C TRP A 75 4.76 -5.99 2.85
N LYS A 76 4.12 -6.44 3.94
CA LYS A 76 3.64 -7.82 4.06
C LYS A 76 2.58 -8.18 3.03
N GLU A 77 1.69 -7.24 2.71
CA GLU A 77 0.67 -7.42 1.68
C GLU A 77 1.32 -7.56 0.28
N ILE A 78 2.36 -6.79 -0.01
CA ILE A 78 3.12 -6.90 -1.27
C ILE A 78 3.91 -8.21 -1.32
N GLU A 79 4.58 -8.62 -0.23
CA GLU A 79 5.26 -9.92 -0.15
C GLU A 79 4.28 -11.04 -0.44
N LYS A 80 3.10 -11.01 0.17
CA LYS A 80 2.04 -11.97 -0.10
C LYS A 80 1.63 -11.99 -1.57
N ALA A 81 1.41 -10.82 -2.18
CA ALA A 81 1.08 -10.74 -3.60
C ALA A 81 2.18 -11.35 -4.49
N PHE A 82 3.46 -11.12 -4.19
CA PHE A 82 4.55 -11.76 -4.92
C PHE A 82 4.64 -13.28 -4.70
N GLU A 83 4.36 -13.78 -3.49
CA GLU A 83 4.34 -15.21 -3.20
C GLU A 83 3.34 -16.00 -4.06
N ILE A 84 2.23 -15.36 -4.44
CA ILE A 84 1.14 -15.97 -5.24
C ILE A 84 1.16 -15.55 -6.72
N ASP A 85 2.24 -14.93 -7.19
CA ASP A 85 2.42 -14.42 -8.56
C ASP A 85 1.38 -13.37 -9.01
N ASN A 86 0.82 -12.59 -8.07
CA ASN A 86 -0.08 -11.48 -8.39
C ASN A 86 0.68 -10.31 -9.04
N SER A 87 -0.01 -9.56 -9.91
CA SER A 87 0.57 -8.34 -10.47
C SER A 87 0.53 -7.22 -9.42
N VAL A 88 1.70 -6.63 -9.15
CA VAL A 88 1.88 -5.55 -8.19
C VAL A 88 2.16 -4.23 -8.91
N TYR A 89 1.50 -3.15 -8.50
CA TYR A 89 1.69 -1.82 -9.07
C TYR A 89 1.87 -0.76 -7.99
N LEU A 90 2.83 0.15 -8.18
CA LEU A 90 2.99 1.37 -7.40
C LEU A 90 2.07 2.46 -7.94
N LEU A 91 1.33 3.11 -7.05
CA LEU A 91 0.52 4.29 -7.33
C LEU A 91 1.24 5.56 -6.87
N ASP A 92 1.60 6.40 -7.83
CA ASP A 92 2.01 7.77 -7.60
C ASP A 92 0.79 8.69 -7.68
N VAL A 93 0.20 9.01 -6.52
CA VAL A 93 -0.98 9.88 -6.44
C VAL A 93 -0.66 11.33 -6.84
N GLU A 94 0.59 11.78 -6.69
CA GLU A 94 0.98 13.15 -7.01
C GLU A 94 1.00 13.36 -8.53
N ASN A 95 1.67 12.45 -9.25
CA ASN A 95 1.81 12.49 -10.71
C ASN A 95 0.64 11.80 -11.46
N GLY A 96 -0.17 11.00 -10.76
CA GLY A 96 -1.29 10.26 -11.36
C GLY A 96 -0.83 9.06 -12.18
N GLU A 97 0.29 8.44 -11.80
CA GLU A 97 0.91 7.33 -12.52
C GLU A 97 0.74 6.01 -11.76
N ILE A 98 0.57 4.91 -12.50
CA ILE A 98 0.55 3.55 -11.97
C ILE A 98 1.63 2.74 -12.70
N THR A 99 2.62 2.27 -11.95
CA THR A 99 3.81 1.60 -12.50
C THR A 99 3.87 0.17 -11.99
N LYS A 100 4.06 -0.80 -12.90
CA LYS A 100 4.23 -2.21 -12.49
C LYS A 100 5.55 -2.40 -11.77
N ILE A 101 5.51 -3.06 -10.62
CA ILE A 101 6.68 -3.39 -9.79
C ILE A 101 6.92 -4.89 -9.84
N CYS A 102 8.18 -5.28 -9.98
CA CYS A 102 8.58 -6.69 -10.06
C CYS A 102 9.40 -7.17 -8.86
N SER A 103 9.85 -6.26 -7.98
CA SER A 103 10.58 -6.57 -6.75
C SER A 103 10.55 -5.41 -5.76
N LEU A 104 10.90 -5.67 -4.50
CA LEU A 104 10.97 -4.67 -3.43
C LEU A 104 12.38 -4.09 -3.20
N GLU A 105 13.35 -4.40 -4.07
CA GLU A 105 14.77 -4.05 -3.85
C GLU A 105 15.04 -2.53 -3.74
N THR A 106 14.14 -1.70 -4.26
CA THR A 106 14.24 -0.24 -4.24
C THR A 106 13.48 0.42 -3.10
N PHE A 107 12.88 -0.35 -2.20
CA PHE A 107 12.04 0.16 -1.12
C PHE A 107 12.61 -0.20 0.26
N ASP A 108 12.51 0.74 1.18
CA ASP A 108 12.76 0.52 2.60
C ASP A 108 11.47 0.07 3.31
N CYS A 109 11.61 -0.90 4.22
CA CYS A 109 10.51 -1.36 5.07
C CYS A 109 10.67 -0.84 6.49
N LEU A 110 9.70 -0.05 6.96
CA LEU A 110 9.62 0.26 8.37
C LEU A 110 9.10 -0.95 9.15
N ASN A 111 9.75 -1.27 10.28
CA ASN A 111 9.18 -2.23 11.21
C ASN A 111 7.91 -1.66 11.88
N VAL A 112 7.21 -2.49 12.67
CA VAL A 112 5.94 -2.11 13.30
C VAL A 112 6.09 -0.89 14.24
N THR A 113 7.22 -0.78 14.95
CA THR A 113 7.48 0.33 15.86
C THR A 113 7.73 1.62 15.09
N GLU A 114 8.58 1.58 14.06
CA GLU A 114 8.87 2.71 13.18
C GLU A 114 7.62 3.18 12.44
N THR A 115 6.81 2.25 11.93
CA THR A 115 5.54 2.55 11.28
C THR A 115 4.62 3.36 12.21
N ARG A 116 4.47 2.90 13.47
CA ARG A 116 3.66 3.60 14.48
C ARG A 116 4.21 4.99 14.80
N LEU A 117 5.53 5.11 14.93
CA LEU A 117 6.18 6.41 15.16
C LEU A 117 5.97 7.36 13.98
N ALA A 118 6.08 6.87 12.74
CA ALA A 118 5.85 7.65 11.54
C ALA A 118 4.41 8.19 11.44
N TYR A 119 3.43 7.42 11.91
CA TYR A 119 2.03 7.88 11.98
C TYR A 119 1.82 8.98 13.02
N ILE A 120 2.55 8.95 14.13
CA ILE A 120 2.46 9.96 15.21
C ILE A 120 3.21 11.24 14.83
N LEU A 121 4.41 11.13 14.28
CA LEU A 121 5.36 12.24 14.14
C LEU A 121 5.16 13.08 12.86
N GLY A 122 4.49 12.54 11.84
CA GLY A 122 4.40 13.20 10.52
C GLY A 122 5.65 12.96 9.65
N LYS A 123 5.50 13.18 8.33
CA LYS A 123 6.42 12.74 7.25
C LYS A 123 7.86 13.27 7.43
N ASP A 124 8.03 14.45 8.03
CA ASP A 124 9.30 15.18 8.06
C ASP A 124 10.29 14.69 9.13
N ARG A 125 9.85 13.95 10.15
CA ARG A 125 10.70 13.59 11.32
C ARG A 125 11.18 12.14 11.34
N VAL A 126 10.70 11.30 10.40
CA VAL A 126 11.09 9.88 10.31
C VAL A 126 12.52 9.74 9.79
N ASN A 127 12.91 10.56 8.81
CA ASN A 127 14.25 10.55 8.23
C ASN A 127 15.36 11.04 9.18
N GLU A 128 15.02 11.83 10.21
CA GLU A 128 15.97 12.20 11.27
C GLU A 128 16.14 11.06 12.29
N ALA A 129 15.04 10.40 12.68
CA ALA A 129 15.07 9.33 13.68
C ALA A 129 15.80 8.06 13.20
N LEU A 130 15.82 7.79 11.88
CA LEU A 130 16.52 6.64 11.31
C LEU A 130 18.02 6.89 11.07
N LYS A 131 18.48 8.15 11.04
CA LYS A 131 19.89 8.51 10.82
C LYS A 131 20.74 8.51 12.10
N ASP A 132 20.13 8.62 13.28
CA ASP A 132 20.84 8.64 14.56
C ASP A 132 21.07 7.22 15.15
N GLY A 133 20.84 6.18 14.36
CA GLY A 133 20.95 4.77 14.76
C GLY A 133 22.20 4.01 14.28
N GLU A 134 23.09 4.65 13.51
CA GLU A 134 24.38 4.07 13.07
C GLU A 134 25.55 4.41 14.01
#